data_AF-A0A936ASH9-F1
#
_entry.id   AF-A0A936ASH9-F1
#
_cell.length_a   1.000
_cell.length_b   1.000
_cell.length_c   1.000
_cell.angle_alpha   90.00
_cell.angle_beta   90.00
_cell.angle_gamma   90.00
#
_symmetry.space_group_name_H-M   'P 1'
#
loop_
_entity.id
_entity.type
_entity.pdbx_description
1 polymer ?
#
loop_
_entity_poly.entity_id
_entity_poly.type
_entity_poly.pdbx_seq_one_letter_code
_entity_poly.pdbx_strand_id
1 'polypeptide(L)'
;MKLKRIMIVAAGLALLSLGAMLLYKSNQSRLERSYRSRVDSALAAQVKLDMKNEDYKSTIIEEDYGTGQERTVARWDDLLVKLKMESRETIENDARIFTQYHQILTSKDDGKNWSKLVETRDLVCNYGFIHSSKLYCFPLPNESIVLNIVDHDGKIDKRILAKSSVNELVGIYKKAGEVWLIWRDGRAKSETIYAWIPIPHSALTETGPDIVMAGRFNPVTLEFKEHFLVYDPPPDDFHMEYESHTR
;
A
#
# COMPACT_ATOMS: atom_id res chain seq x y z
N MET A 1 3.32 -50.60 -33.04
CA MET A 1 3.01 -49.27 -33.63
C MET A 1 2.56 -48.21 -32.61
N LYS A 2 1.82 -48.56 -31.54
CA LYS A 2 1.32 -47.60 -30.53
C LYS A 2 2.43 -46.90 -29.71
N LEU A 3 3.48 -47.61 -29.32
CA LEU A 3 4.57 -47.06 -28.49
C LEU A 3 5.36 -45.92 -29.16
N LYS A 4 5.63 -46.03 -30.47
CA LYS A 4 6.33 -44.98 -31.23
C LYS A 4 5.54 -43.66 -31.27
N ARG A 5 4.20 -43.74 -31.41
CA ARG A 5 3.33 -42.56 -31.39
C ARG A 5 3.30 -41.91 -30.00
N ILE A 6 3.27 -42.71 -28.93
CA ILE A 6 3.32 -42.20 -27.55
C ILE A 6 4.64 -41.47 -27.30
N MET A 7 5.78 -42.03 -27.72
CA MET A 7 7.09 -41.38 -27.52
C MET A 7 7.23 -40.07 -28.31
N ILE A 8 6.71 -40.00 -29.54
CA ILE A 8 6.72 -38.76 -30.33
C ILE A 8 5.88 -37.67 -29.66
N VAL A 9 4.69 -38.02 -29.16
CA VAL A 9 3.83 -37.07 -28.44
C VAL A 9 4.47 -36.60 -27.14
N ALA A 10 5.07 -37.52 -26.36
CA ALA A 10 5.77 -37.18 -25.13
C ALA A 10 6.99 -36.26 -25.37
N ALA A 11 7.77 -36.54 -26.42
CA ALA A 11 8.90 -35.70 -26.82
C ALA A 11 8.44 -34.30 -27.27
N GLY A 12 7.33 -34.22 -28.01
CA GLY A 12 6.73 -32.95 -28.42
C GLY A 12 6.27 -32.11 -27.21
N LEU A 13 5.61 -32.74 -26.23
CA LEU A 13 5.20 -32.06 -24.98
C LEU A 13 6.41 -31.59 -24.16
N ALA A 14 7.48 -32.39 -24.08
CA ALA A 14 8.71 -32.01 -23.38
C ALA A 14 9.42 -30.82 -24.05
N LEU A 15 9.42 -30.75 -25.38
CA LEU A 15 9.99 -29.61 -26.11
C LEU A 15 9.14 -28.33 -25.93
N LEU A 16 7.81 -28.47 -25.92
CA LEU A 16 6.91 -27.34 -25.66
C LEU A 16 7.08 -26.81 -24.24
N SER A 17 7.16 -27.69 -23.23
CA SER A 17 7.37 -27.27 -21.84
C SER A 17 8.74 -26.62 -21.64
N LEU A 18 9.80 -27.17 -22.24
CA LEU A 18 11.14 -26.57 -22.20
C LEU A 18 11.16 -25.19 -22.91
N GLY A 19 10.52 -25.07 -24.08
CA GLY A 19 10.38 -23.81 -24.79
C GLY A 19 9.66 -22.74 -23.97
N ALA A 20 8.53 -23.11 -23.34
CA ALA A 20 7.79 -22.22 -22.45
C ALA A 20 8.64 -21.80 -21.23
N MET A 21 9.39 -22.72 -20.62
CA MET A 21 10.28 -22.41 -19.50
C MET A 21 11.42 -21.46 -19.88
N LEU A 22 12.02 -21.62 -21.06
CA LEU A 22 13.07 -20.74 -21.56
C LEU A 22 12.55 -19.32 -21.85
N LEU A 23 11.37 -19.22 -22.47
CA LEU A 23 10.71 -17.93 -22.71
C LEU A 23 10.37 -17.23 -21.39
N TYR A 24 9.83 -17.98 -20.42
CA TYR A 24 9.54 -17.47 -19.08
C TYR A 24 10.81 -16.93 -18.40
N LYS A 25 11.89 -17.73 -18.37
CA LYS A 25 13.16 -17.32 -17.76
C LYS A 25 13.78 -16.11 -18.45
N SER A 26 13.72 -16.05 -19.79
CA SER A 26 14.21 -14.91 -20.56
C SER A 26 13.46 -13.63 -20.23
N ASN A 27 12.13 -13.69 -20.13
CA ASN A 27 11.30 -12.54 -19.76
C ASN A 27 11.59 -12.08 -18.32
N GLN A 28 11.70 -13.02 -17.37
CA GLN A 28 12.07 -12.74 -15.98
C GLN A 28 13.43 -12.03 -15.90
N SER A 29 14.47 -12.55 -16.57
CA SER A 29 15.80 -11.93 -16.59
C SER A 29 15.84 -10.55 -17.28
N ARG A 30 14.89 -10.26 -18.17
CA ARG A 30 14.74 -8.93 -18.78
C ARG A 30 14.08 -7.95 -17.82
N LEU A 31 13.02 -8.37 -17.13
CA LEU A 31 12.32 -7.58 -16.11
C LEU A 31 13.26 -7.24 -14.96
N GLU A 32 13.99 -8.23 -14.43
CA GLU A 32 14.99 -8.04 -13.38
C GLU A 32 15.99 -6.95 -13.73
N ARG A 33 16.64 -7.06 -14.91
CA ARG A 33 17.61 -6.06 -15.37
C ARG A 33 16.99 -4.67 -15.52
N SER A 34 15.73 -4.61 -15.96
CA SER A 34 15.02 -3.34 -16.12
C SER A 34 14.70 -2.66 -14.79
N TYR A 35 14.42 -3.42 -13.74
CA TYR A 35 14.12 -2.84 -12.42
C TYR A 35 15.41 -2.50 -11.66
N ARG A 36 16.40 -3.39 -11.66
CA ARG A 36 17.70 -3.12 -11.02
C ARG A 36 18.37 -1.86 -11.58
N SER A 37 18.25 -1.59 -12.87
CA SER A 37 18.84 -0.39 -13.49
C SER A 37 18.14 0.93 -13.11
N ARG A 38 16.92 0.86 -12.56
CA ARG A 38 16.13 2.04 -12.14
C ARG A 38 16.31 2.37 -10.67
N VAL A 39 16.97 1.50 -9.91
CA VAL A 39 17.21 1.67 -8.48
C VAL A 39 18.03 2.93 -8.22
N ASP A 40 17.49 3.82 -7.40
CA ASP A 40 18.16 5.01 -6.89
C ASP A 40 18.73 4.71 -5.49
N SER A 41 19.95 4.16 -5.46
CA SER A 41 20.58 3.76 -4.21
C SER A 41 20.88 4.93 -3.25
N ALA A 42 21.13 6.12 -3.79
CA ALA A 42 21.37 7.31 -2.98
C ALA A 42 20.08 7.75 -2.26
N LEU A 43 18.97 7.79 -3.00
CA LEU A 43 17.66 8.07 -2.42
C LEU A 43 17.24 6.98 -1.43
N ALA A 44 17.50 5.70 -1.72
CA ALA A 44 17.18 4.61 -0.81
C ALA A 44 17.89 4.76 0.55
N ALA A 45 19.19 5.12 0.54
CA ALA A 45 19.93 5.39 1.77
C ALA A 45 19.36 6.59 2.54
N GLN A 46 18.99 7.65 1.83
CA GLN A 46 18.37 8.83 2.44
C GLN A 46 17.01 8.51 3.07
N VAL A 47 16.16 7.75 2.38
CA VAL A 47 14.85 7.32 2.89
C VAL A 47 15.02 6.46 4.14
N LYS A 48 15.98 5.51 4.15
CA LYS A 48 16.27 4.70 5.34
C LYS A 48 16.70 5.55 6.54
N LEU A 49 17.52 6.59 6.31
CA LEU A 49 17.91 7.53 7.36
C LEU A 49 16.73 8.37 7.85
N ASP A 50 15.93 8.86 6.91
CA ASP A 50 14.74 9.65 7.22
C ASP A 50 13.79 8.83 8.07
N MET A 51 13.49 7.59 7.69
CA MET A 51 12.59 6.70 8.43
C MET A 51 13.05 6.31 9.84
N LYS A 52 14.36 6.42 10.14
CA LYS A 52 14.88 6.20 11.50
C LYS A 52 14.71 7.42 12.40
N ASN A 53 14.58 8.61 11.82
CA ASN A 53 14.47 9.86 12.56
C ASN A 53 12.99 10.19 12.79
N GLU A 54 12.34 9.58 13.76
CA GLU A 54 10.87 9.60 13.93
C GLU A 54 10.20 10.98 14.07
N ASP A 55 10.96 12.06 14.23
CA ASP A 55 10.47 13.44 14.37
C ASP A 55 9.44 13.84 13.29
N TYR A 56 9.55 13.26 12.09
CA TYR A 56 8.63 13.52 10.98
C TYR A 56 7.21 12.95 11.18
N LYS A 57 7.03 11.91 12.01
CA LYS A 57 5.75 11.19 12.18
C LYS A 57 4.69 12.07 12.84
N SER A 58 5.12 13.06 13.62
CA SER A 58 4.24 14.01 14.35
C SER A 58 3.28 14.81 13.46
N THR A 59 3.55 14.90 12.16
CA THR A 59 2.73 15.64 11.19
C THR A 59 1.74 14.78 10.41
N ILE A 60 1.79 13.46 10.63
CA ILE A 60 0.90 12.48 10.01
C ILE A 60 -0.13 12.02 11.06
N ILE A 61 -1.39 12.08 10.66
CA ILE A 61 -2.54 11.54 11.38
C ILE A 61 -2.68 10.09 10.94
N GLU A 62 -2.69 9.16 11.89
CA GLU A 62 -2.94 7.74 11.60
C GLU A 62 -4.33 7.33 12.07
N GLU A 63 -4.99 6.47 11.31
CA GLU A 63 -6.30 5.92 11.64
C GLU A 63 -6.24 5.04 12.89
N ASP A 64 -7.11 5.31 13.87
CA ASP A 64 -7.28 4.46 15.05
C ASP A 64 -8.15 3.25 14.71
N TYR A 65 -7.57 2.06 14.80
CA TYR A 65 -8.25 0.77 14.60
C TYR A 65 -9.00 0.28 15.84
N GLY A 66 -9.19 1.11 16.87
CA GLY A 66 -9.88 0.77 18.11
C GLY A 66 -9.04 -0.06 19.08
N THR A 67 -7.71 0.02 18.97
CA THR A 67 -6.77 -0.74 19.80
C THR A 67 -6.44 -0.04 21.13
N GLY A 68 -6.96 1.16 21.36
CA GLY A 68 -6.73 1.94 22.58
C GLY A 68 -5.35 2.61 22.65
N GLN A 69 -4.52 2.52 21.60
CA GLN A 69 -3.31 3.32 21.48
C GLN A 69 -3.67 4.78 21.17
N GLU A 70 -3.09 5.74 21.91
CA GLU A 70 -3.18 7.16 21.58
C GLU A 70 -2.53 7.40 20.21
N ARG A 71 -3.34 7.63 19.19
CA ARG A 71 -2.87 8.02 17.85
C ARG A 71 -2.89 9.53 17.68
N THR A 72 -2.08 10.00 16.72
CA THR A 72 -1.88 11.41 16.42
C THR A 72 -3.18 12.10 16.06
N VAL A 73 -3.53 13.13 16.81
CA VAL A 73 -4.51 14.15 16.42
C VAL A 73 -3.78 15.31 15.77
N ALA A 74 -4.41 16.02 14.84
CA ALA A 74 -3.82 17.22 14.26
C ALA A 74 -4.80 18.39 14.35
N ARG A 75 -4.25 19.61 14.35
CA ARG A 75 -5.04 20.83 14.32
C ARG A 75 -5.30 21.24 12.86
N TRP A 76 -6.58 21.31 12.51
CA TRP A 76 -7.13 21.78 11.25
C TRP A 76 -7.86 23.09 11.49
N ASP A 77 -7.13 24.19 11.36
CA ASP A 77 -7.58 25.52 11.72
C ASP A 77 -8.03 25.60 13.20
N ASP A 78 -9.32 25.81 13.47
CA ASP A 78 -9.89 25.85 14.82
C ASP A 78 -10.34 24.48 15.34
N LEU A 79 -10.20 23.42 14.54
CA LEU A 79 -10.63 22.06 14.87
C LEU A 79 -9.44 21.17 15.22
N LEU A 80 -9.61 20.25 16.16
CA LEU A 80 -8.82 19.02 16.18
C LEU A 80 -9.47 18.00 15.27
N VAL A 81 -8.66 17.25 14.53
CA VAL A 81 -9.12 16.16 13.67
C VAL A 81 -8.39 14.86 14.01
N LYS A 82 -9.12 13.75 13.91
CA LYS A 82 -8.58 12.39 13.98
C LYS A 82 -9.29 11.45 13.03
N LEU A 83 -8.59 10.38 12.65
CA LEU A 83 -9.08 9.31 11.80
C LEU A 83 -9.43 8.11 12.68
N LYS A 84 -10.58 7.49 12.46
CA LYS A 84 -11.04 6.35 13.27
C LYS A 84 -11.71 5.30 12.40
N MET A 85 -11.38 4.04 12.62
CA MET A 85 -12.13 2.90 12.12
C MET A 85 -13.02 2.35 13.25
N GLU A 86 -14.29 2.12 12.93
CA GLU A 86 -15.26 1.51 13.83
C GLU A 86 -15.85 0.26 13.19
N SER A 87 -15.72 -0.89 13.85
CA SER A 87 -16.41 -2.11 13.43
C SER A 87 -17.78 -2.18 14.09
N ARG A 88 -18.83 -2.36 13.29
CA ARG A 88 -20.21 -2.56 13.78
C ARG A 88 -20.67 -3.96 13.43
N GLU A 89 -21.16 -4.66 14.45
CA GLU A 89 -21.80 -5.96 14.28
C GLU A 89 -23.25 -5.77 13.86
N THR A 90 -23.66 -6.46 12.80
CA THR A 90 -25.05 -6.56 12.37
C THR A 90 -25.41 -8.04 12.28
N ILE A 91 -26.59 -8.42 12.77
CA ILE A 91 -27.08 -9.81 12.68
C ILE A 91 -28.02 -9.88 11.47
N GLU A 92 -27.63 -10.68 10.47
CA GLU A 92 -28.44 -10.93 9.27
C GLU A 92 -28.53 -12.43 9.03
N ASN A 93 -29.74 -12.99 8.95
CA ASN A 93 -29.99 -14.43 8.73
C ASN A 93 -29.18 -15.35 9.66
N ASP A 94 -29.18 -15.07 10.97
CA ASP A 94 -28.41 -15.79 12.01
C ASP A 94 -26.88 -15.76 11.85
N ALA A 95 -26.35 -14.99 10.88
CA ALA A 95 -24.92 -14.73 10.72
C ALA A 95 -24.54 -13.37 11.33
N ARG A 96 -23.38 -13.34 12.00
CA ARG A 96 -22.76 -12.10 12.48
C ARG A 96 -21.94 -11.49 11.36
N ILE A 97 -22.34 -10.31 10.90
CA ILE A 97 -21.63 -9.54 9.88
C ILE A 97 -20.97 -8.35 10.55
N PHE A 98 -19.65 -8.30 10.50
CA PHE A 98 -18.87 -7.15 10.94
C PHE A 98 -18.64 -6.21 9.76
N THR A 99 -19.18 -5.01 9.86
CA THR A 99 -18.96 -3.96 8.86
C THR A 99 -18.03 -2.91 9.44
N GLN A 100 -16.94 -2.62 8.72
CA GLN A 100 -16.02 -1.55 9.07
C GLN A 100 -16.52 -0.21 8.50
N TYR A 101 -16.52 0.82 9.34
CA TYR A 101 -16.80 2.19 8.98
C TYR A 101 -15.59 3.04 9.29
N HIS A 102 -15.17 3.83 8.32
CA HIS A 102 -14.10 4.79 8.45
C HIS A 102 -14.70 6.17 8.72
N GLN A 103 -14.12 6.87 9.69
CA GLN A 103 -14.64 8.12 10.23
C GLN A 103 -13.56 9.19 10.27
N ILE A 104 -13.93 10.39 9.85
CA ILE A 104 -13.17 11.62 10.12
C ILE A 104 -13.91 12.34 11.24
N LEU A 105 -13.27 12.44 12.39
CA LEU A 105 -13.84 13.04 13.59
C LEU A 105 -13.18 14.39 13.84
N THR A 106 -13.99 15.39 14.16
CA THR A 106 -13.54 16.74 14.51
C THR A 106 -13.98 17.15 15.90
N SER A 107 -13.18 17.97 16.58
CA SER A 107 -13.49 18.52 17.90
C SER A 107 -13.15 20.01 17.96
N LYS A 108 -14.07 20.82 18.51
CA LYS A 108 -13.89 22.27 18.74
C LYS A 108 -13.39 22.61 20.15
N ASP A 109 -13.41 21.64 21.04
CA ASP A 109 -13.19 21.80 22.48
C ASP A 109 -12.00 20.97 22.96
N ASP A 110 -10.96 20.94 22.13
CA ASP A 110 -9.68 20.26 22.39
C ASP A 110 -9.84 18.78 22.78
N GLY A 111 -10.73 18.08 22.08
CA GLY A 111 -10.91 16.63 22.18
C GLY A 111 -11.91 16.17 23.24
N LYS A 112 -12.60 17.09 23.93
CA LYS A 112 -13.63 16.73 24.92
C LYS A 112 -14.87 16.13 24.24
N ASN A 113 -15.33 16.73 23.15
CA ASN A 113 -16.44 16.23 22.33
C ASN A 113 -15.99 16.04 20.88
N TRP A 114 -16.26 14.85 20.34
CA TRP A 114 -15.96 14.49 18.96
C TRP A 114 -17.23 14.40 18.14
N SER A 115 -17.27 15.13 17.03
CA SER A 115 -18.35 15.09 16.05
C SER A 115 -17.87 14.42 14.78
N LYS A 116 -18.75 13.63 14.14
CA LYS A 116 -18.44 13.00 12.86
C LYS A 116 -18.58 14.03 11.74
N LEU A 117 -17.50 14.27 11.01
CA LEU A 117 -17.52 15.06 9.78
C LEU A 117 -17.86 14.18 8.58
N VAL A 118 -17.24 13.00 8.51
CA VAL A 118 -17.46 11.99 7.46
C VAL A 118 -17.56 10.62 8.11
N GLU A 119 -18.48 9.78 7.63
CA GLU A 119 -18.57 8.35 7.94
C GLU A 119 -18.94 7.60 6.66
N THR A 120 -18.16 6.57 6.31
CA THR A 120 -18.48 5.72 5.14
C THR A 120 -17.76 4.37 5.23
N ARG A 121 -18.24 3.42 4.43
CA ARG A 121 -17.61 2.10 4.23
C ARG A 121 -16.49 2.15 3.20
N ASP A 122 -16.53 3.11 2.28
CA ASP A 122 -15.69 3.11 1.07
C ASP A 122 -14.45 4.01 1.17
N LEU A 123 -14.43 4.94 2.13
CA LEU A 123 -13.29 5.84 2.33
C LEU A 123 -12.32 5.19 3.30
N VAL A 124 -11.27 4.57 2.79
CA VAL A 124 -10.15 4.21 3.66
C VAL A 124 -9.25 5.47 3.77
N CYS A 125 -9.17 6.10 4.94
CA CYS A 125 -8.21 7.17 5.22
C CYS A 125 -7.27 6.66 6.32
N ASN A 126 -6.32 5.80 5.97
CA ASN A 126 -5.43 5.22 6.99
C ASN A 126 -4.39 6.25 7.48
N TYR A 127 -3.97 7.13 6.58
CA TYR A 127 -3.01 8.18 6.88
C TYR A 127 -3.50 9.52 6.35
N GLY A 128 -3.31 10.59 7.10
CA GLY A 128 -3.69 11.92 6.69
C GLY A 128 -2.73 13.00 7.15
N PHE A 129 -2.79 14.15 6.50
CA PHE A 129 -2.06 15.35 6.90
C PHE A 129 -2.82 16.60 6.44
N ILE A 130 -2.55 17.72 7.10
CA ILE A 130 -3.24 18.97 6.83
C ILE A 130 -2.31 19.89 6.01
N HIS A 131 -2.89 20.51 4.98
CA HIS A 131 -2.22 21.52 4.18
C HIS A 131 -3.26 22.50 3.62
N SER A 132 -3.00 23.80 3.71
CA SER A 132 -3.86 24.85 3.12
C SER A 132 -5.36 24.68 3.44
N SER A 133 -5.69 24.50 4.72
CA SER A 133 -7.07 24.28 5.23
C SER A 133 -7.82 23.09 4.61
N LYS A 134 -7.09 22.07 4.15
CA LYS A 134 -7.66 20.80 3.70
C LYS A 134 -6.98 19.63 4.38
N LEU A 135 -7.75 18.57 4.60
CA LEU A 135 -7.23 17.27 5.01
C LEU A 135 -6.96 16.45 3.76
N TYR A 136 -5.70 16.08 3.58
CA TYR A 136 -5.25 15.17 2.54
C TYR A 136 -5.08 13.81 3.19
N CYS A 137 -5.73 12.77 2.67
CA CYS A 137 -5.60 11.42 3.20
C CYS A 137 -5.28 10.41 2.11
N PHE A 138 -4.52 9.39 2.50
CA PHE A 138 -4.17 8.24 1.67
C PHE A 138 -4.87 7.00 2.25
N PRO A 139 -5.72 6.30 1.46
CA PRO A 139 -6.07 4.92 1.74
C PRO A 139 -4.82 4.05 1.67
N LEU A 140 -4.85 2.92 2.36
CA LEU A 140 -3.95 1.81 2.11
C LEU A 140 -4.07 1.47 0.62
N PRO A 141 -3.00 1.70 -0.15
CA PRO A 141 -3.04 1.45 -1.56
C PRO A 141 -3.13 -0.06 -1.80
N ASN A 142 -3.89 -0.46 -2.83
CA ASN A 142 -3.92 -1.83 -3.34
C ASN A 142 -3.54 -1.79 -4.82
N GLU A 143 -4.48 -1.40 -5.68
CA GLU A 143 -4.25 -1.31 -7.15
C GLU A 143 -3.88 0.10 -7.65
N SER A 144 -3.91 1.10 -6.76
CA SER A 144 -3.52 2.47 -7.09
C SER A 144 -3.16 3.26 -5.84
N ILE A 145 -2.29 4.26 -6.02
CA ILE A 145 -2.08 5.31 -5.03
C ILE A 145 -3.18 6.34 -5.24
N VAL A 146 -4.11 6.39 -4.30
CA VAL A 146 -5.24 7.33 -4.31
C VAL A 146 -4.99 8.42 -3.28
N LEU A 147 -5.40 9.64 -3.58
CA LEU A 147 -5.45 10.75 -2.66
C LEU A 147 -6.90 11.18 -2.52
N ASN A 148 -7.41 11.22 -1.28
CA ASN A 148 -8.68 11.86 -0.98
C ASN A 148 -8.40 13.21 -0.33
N ILE A 149 -9.05 14.26 -0.82
CA ILE A 149 -8.94 15.62 -0.32
C ILE A 149 -10.29 15.98 0.30
N VAL A 150 -10.29 16.27 1.59
CA VAL A 150 -11.50 16.53 2.38
C VAL A 150 -11.49 17.99 2.82
N ASP A 151 -12.61 18.67 2.63
CA ASP A 151 -12.84 20.03 3.12
C ASP A 151 -13.59 20.06 4.45
N HIS A 152 -13.76 21.25 5.03
CA HIS A 152 -14.43 21.44 6.32
C HIS A 152 -15.92 21.07 6.32
N ASP A 153 -16.54 20.98 5.15
CA ASP A 153 -17.93 20.56 5.00
C ASP A 153 -18.07 19.03 4.83
N GLY A 154 -16.94 18.32 4.84
CA GLY A 154 -16.87 16.87 4.67
C GLY A 154 -17.00 16.40 3.22
N LYS A 155 -16.92 17.33 2.24
CA LYS A 155 -16.90 16.97 0.83
C LYS A 155 -15.55 16.37 0.45
N ILE A 156 -15.58 15.34 -0.37
CA ILE A 156 -14.41 14.54 -0.73
C ILE A 156 -14.14 14.66 -2.23
N ASP A 157 -12.94 15.10 -2.60
CA ASP A 157 -12.38 15.02 -3.94
C ASP A 157 -11.37 13.85 -4.00
N LYS A 158 -11.61 12.88 -4.87
CA LYS A 158 -10.76 11.68 -5.04
C LYS A 158 -9.89 11.81 -6.27
N ARG A 159 -8.59 11.59 -6.12
CA ARG A 159 -7.60 11.63 -7.20
C ARG A 159 -6.77 10.37 -7.24
N ILE A 160 -6.60 9.80 -8.43
CA ILE A 160 -5.66 8.70 -8.65
C ILE A 160 -4.32 9.32 -9.00
N LEU A 161 -3.31 9.14 -8.14
CA LEU A 161 -1.97 9.70 -8.34
C LEU A 161 -1.09 8.79 -9.20
N ALA A 162 -1.20 7.46 -8.99
CA ALA A 162 -0.45 6.47 -9.75
C ALA A 162 -1.18 5.12 -9.75
N LYS A 163 -0.95 4.33 -10.81
CA LYS A 163 -1.29 2.90 -10.81
C LYS A 163 -0.15 2.12 -10.17
N SER A 164 -0.47 1.27 -9.20
CA SER A 164 0.53 0.57 -8.38
C SER A 164 -0.01 -0.79 -7.98
N SER A 165 0.86 -1.77 -7.71
CA SER A 165 0.44 -3.05 -7.13
C SER A 165 1.00 -3.08 -5.72
N VAL A 166 0.40 -2.32 -4.80
CA VAL A 166 0.96 -2.19 -3.45
C VAL A 166 0.62 -3.42 -2.63
N ASN A 167 1.65 -4.13 -2.22
CA ASN A 167 1.54 -5.30 -1.36
C ASN A 167 1.46 -4.87 0.11
N GLU A 168 2.28 -3.88 0.50
CA GLU A 168 2.43 -3.43 1.88
C GLU A 168 2.87 -1.96 1.90
N LEU A 169 2.21 -1.12 2.71
CA LEU A 169 2.74 0.20 3.01
C LEU A 169 3.77 0.07 4.15
N VAL A 170 4.99 0.50 3.88
CA VAL A 170 6.11 0.42 4.81
C VAL A 170 6.14 1.64 5.74
N GLY A 171 5.79 2.82 5.21
CA GLY A 171 5.71 4.02 6.03
C GLY A 171 5.33 5.27 5.24
N ILE A 172 4.97 6.31 5.98
CA ILE A 172 4.64 7.63 5.45
C ILE A 172 5.30 8.71 6.28
N TYR A 173 5.78 9.77 5.64
CA TYR A 173 6.40 10.90 6.34
C TYR A 173 6.29 12.21 5.58
N LYS A 174 6.54 13.32 6.29
CA LYS A 174 6.63 14.65 5.69
C LYS A 174 8.03 15.21 5.85
N LYS A 175 8.62 15.72 4.77
CA LYS A 175 9.95 16.35 4.78
C LYS A 175 10.02 17.46 3.75
N ALA A 176 10.58 18.61 4.15
CA ALA A 176 10.76 19.78 3.28
C ALA A 176 9.47 20.22 2.54
N GLY A 177 8.31 20.08 3.18
CA GLY A 177 7.01 20.42 2.60
C GLY A 177 6.42 19.37 1.66
N GLU A 178 7.14 18.29 1.37
CA GLU A 178 6.67 17.14 0.58
C GLU A 178 6.23 16.00 1.51
N VAL A 179 5.32 15.15 1.01
CA VAL A 179 4.91 13.91 1.68
C VAL A 179 5.47 12.72 0.92
N TRP A 180 6.04 11.78 1.65
CA TRP A 180 6.71 10.61 1.14
C TRP A 180 5.97 9.36 1.60
N LEU A 181 5.59 8.53 0.63
CA LEU A 181 4.99 7.23 0.86
C LEU A 181 5.99 6.14 0.46
N ILE A 182 6.26 5.19 1.34
CA ILE A 182 7.18 4.08 1.11
C ILE A 182 6.37 2.79 1.13
N TRP A 183 6.51 1.95 0.11
CA TRP A 183 5.74 0.70 0.00
C TRP A 183 6.49 -0.41 -0.70
N ARG A 184 6.09 -1.66 -0.44
CA ARG A 184 6.44 -2.82 -1.24
C ARG A 184 5.47 -2.97 -2.40
N ASP A 185 6.02 -3.19 -3.58
CA ASP A 185 5.28 -3.23 -4.82
C ASP A 185 5.46 -4.57 -5.55
N GLY A 186 4.33 -5.18 -5.93
CA GLY A 186 4.23 -6.45 -6.62
C GLY A 186 4.37 -6.37 -8.14
N ARG A 187 4.62 -5.20 -8.76
CA ARG A 187 4.75 -5.07 -10.23
C ARG A 187 5.90 -5.89 -10.85
N ALA A 188 6.82 -6.42 -10.04
CA ALA A 188 7.84 -7.39 -10.48
C ALA A 188 7.44 -8.86 -10.32
N LYS A 189 6.30 -9.15 -9.66
CA LYS A 189 5.77 -10.49 -9.55
C LYS A 189 5.05 -10.87 -10.84
N SER A 190 5.20 -12.13 -11.23
CA SER A 190 4.44 -12.74 -12.32
C SER A 190 3.39 -13.65 -11.73
N GLU A 191 2.18 -13.60 -12.29
CA GLU A 191 1.21 -14.66 -12.07
C GLU A 191 1.78 -15.98 -12.60
N THR A 192 1.80 -17.01 -11.76
CA THR A 192 2.27 -18.34 -12.16
C THR A 192 1.05 -19.18 -12.50
N ILE A 193 0.82 -19.42 -13.79
CA ILE A 193 -0.22 -20.37 -14.21
C ILE A 193 0.34 -21.78 -14.03
N TYR A 194 -0.10 -22.49 -12.98
CA TYR A 194 0.13 -23.93 -12.86
C TYR A 194 -0.72 -24.69 -13.89
N ALA A 195 -0.40 -24.57 -15.18
CA ALA A 195 -1.19 -25.17 -16.26
C ALA A 195 -1.12 -26.72 -16.32
N TRP A 196 -0.47 -27.38 -15.36
CA TRP A 196 -0.11 -28.81 -15.45
C TRP A 196 -0.34 -29.61 -14.16
N ILE A 197 -0.71 -28.96 -13.06
CA ILE A 197 -1.01 -29.63 -11.79
C ILE A 197 -2.51 -29.39 -11.54
N PRO A 198 -3.31 -30.41 -11.20
CA PRO A 198 -4.72 -30.24 -10.83
C PRO A 198 -4.81 -29.64 -9.42
N ILE A 199 -4.20 -28.45 -9.24
CA ILE A 199 -4.42 -27.58 -8.10
C ILE A 199 -5.62 -26.72 -8.50
N PRO A 200 -6.66 -26.60 -7.65
CA PRO A 200 -7.83 -25.80 -7.98
C PRO A 200 -7.41 -24.40 -8.44
N HIS A 201 -8.03 -23.92 -9.53
CA HIS A 201 -7.78 -22.62 -10.18
C HIS A 201 -7.87 -21.38 -9.26
N SER A 202 -8.21 -21.56 -7.98
CA SER A 202 -8.24 -20.53 -6.95
C SER A 202 -6.86 -20.21 -6.33
N ALA A 203 -5.81 -20.97 -6.63
CA ALA A 203 -4.45 -20.72 -6.14
C ALA A 203 -3.56 -20.11 -7.22
N LEU A 204 -3.89 -18.89 -7.68
CA LEU A 204 -2.90 -18.05 -8.36
C LEU A 204 -1.81 -17.71 -7.34
N THR A 205 -0.61 -18.29 -7.48
CA THR A 205 0.55 -17.85 -6.71
C THR A 205 1.35 -16.88 -7.56
N GLU A 206 1.53 -15.68 -7.03
CA GLU A 206 2.46 -14.71 -7.58
C GLU A 206 3.89 -15.16 -7.26
N THR A 207 4.74 -15.26 -8.28
CA THR A 207 6.16 -15.57 -8.10
C THR A 207 7.03 -14.46 -8.67
N GLY A 208 8.05 -14.08 -7.91
CA GLY A 208 8.96 -13.00 -8.26
C GLY A 208 9.28 -12.13 -7.05
N PRO A 209 10.27 -11.24 -7.18
CA PRO A 209 10.72 -10.41 -6.09
C PRO A 209 9.79 -9.23 -5.83
N ASP A 210 9.77 -8.76 -4.59
CA ASP A 210 9.19 -7.47 -4.25
C ASP A 210 10.11 -6.33 -4.71
N ILE A 211 9.53 -5.16 -4.95
CA ILE A 211 10.27 -3.91 -5.14
C ILE A 211 9.92 -2.98 -3.99
N VAL A 212 10.88 -2.25 -3.45
CA VAL A 212 10.60 -1.13 -2.55
C VAL A 212 10.53 0.15 -3.36
N MET A 213 9.42 0.85 -3.23
CA MET A 213 9.11 2.07 -3.95
C MET A 213 9.00 3.24 -2.98
N ALA A 214 9.28 4.44 -3.48
CA ALA A 214 8.94 5.70 -2.83
C ALA A 214 8.09 6.57 -3.75
N GLY A 215 7.10 7.22 -3.16
CA GLY A 215 6.21 8.17 -3.81
C GLY A 215 6.37 9.51 -3.16
N ARG A 216 6.88 10.48 -3.91
CA ARG A 216 7.05 11.85 -3.46
C ARG A 216 5.87 12.69 -3.93
N PHE A 217 5.10 13.20 -2.99
CA PHE A 217 3.91 14.01 -3.21
C PHE A 217 4.16 15.46 -2.80
N ASN A 218 3.88 16.38 -3.70
CA ASN A 218 3.89 17.81 -3.41
C ASN A 218 2.43 18.29 -3.16
N PRO A 219 2.06 18.69 -1.93
CA PRO A 219 0.69 19.08 -1.62
C PRO A 219 0.27 20.43 -2.21
N VAL A 220 1.23 21.25 -2.66
CA VAL A 220 0.97 22.54 -3.33
C VAL A 220 0.62 22.31 -4.80
N THR A 221 1.42 21.53 -5.52
CA THR A 221 1.22 21.29 -6.97
C THR A 221 0.34 20.07 -7.26
N LEU A 222 0.12 19.21 -6.26
CA LEU A 222 -0.51 17.89 -6.37
C LEU A 222 0.24 16.91 -7.28
N GLU A 223 1.50 17.18 -7.58
CA GLU A 223 2.35 16.28 -8.35
C GLU A 223 2.80 15.09 -7.50
N PHE A 224 2.78 13.91 -8.11
CA PHE A 224 3.24 12.67 -7.52
C PHE A 224 4.31 12.03 -8.39
N LYS A 225 5.44 11.68 -7.79
CA LYS A 225 6.56 11.05 -8.50
C LYS A 225 6.98 9.76 -7.82
N GLU A 226 7.01 8.68 -8.59
CA GLU A 226 7.49 7.37 -8.14
C GLU A 226 9.01 7.21 -8.32
N HIS A 227 9.64 6.54 -7.38
CA HIS A 227 11.07 6.23 -7.34
C HIS A 227 11.28 4.77 -6.95
N PHE A 228 12.22 4.10 -7.60
CA PHE A 228 12.60 2.72 -7.30
C PHE A 228 13.73 2.75 -6.28
N LEU A 229 13.50 2.24 -5.08
CA LEU A 229 14.50 2.28 -4.01
C LEU A 229 15.33 1.01 -3.98
N VAL A 230 14.69 -0.16 -4.00
CA VAL A 230 15.37 -1.46 -3.91
C VAL A 230 14.61 -2.50 -4.73
N TYR A 231 15.35 -3.40 -5.36
CA TYR A 231 14.82 -4.57 -6.05
C TYR A 231 15.19 -5.82 -5.26
N ASP A 232 14.21 -6.69 -5.01
CA ASP A 232 14.37 -7.92 -4.22
C ASP A 232 14.96 -7.64 -2.83
N PRO A 233 14.28 -6.80 -2.01
CA PRO A 233 14.76 -6.51 -0.67
C PRO A 233 14.75 -7.80 0.17
N PRO A 234 15.74 -8.00 1.05
CA PRO A 234 15.60 -8.97 2.13
C PRO A 234 14.30 -8.70 2.90
N PRO A 235 13.65 -9.73 3.47
CA PRO A 235 12.41 -9.56 4.23
C PRO A 235 12.50 -8.41 5.23
N ASP A 236 13.62 -8.21 5.93
CA ASP A 236 13.70 -7.24 7.03
C ASP A 236 14.27 -5.86 6.64
N ASP A 237 14.73 -5.66 5.40
CA ASP A 237 15.61 -4.51 5.06
C ASP A 237 14.88 -3.15 5.00
N PHE A 238 13.55 -3.16 5.17
CA PHE A 238 12.67 -2.00 5.28
C PHE A 238 11.56 -2.16 6.32
N HIS A 239 11.50 -3.25 7.09
CA HIS A 239 10.56 -3.31 8.19
C HIS A 239 11.03 -2.35 9.29
N MET A 240 10.26 -1.29 9.53
CA MET A 240 10.30 -0.68 10.85
C MET A 240 9.70 -1.73 11.78
N GLU A 241 10.50 -2.29 12.69
CA GLU A 241 9.93 -3.00 13.82
C GLU A 241 8.91 -2.05 14.45
N TYR A 242 7.62 -2.35 14.31
CA TYR A 242 6.59 -1.81 15.20
C TYR A 242 6.93 -2.41 16.56
N GLU A 243 7.90 -1.83 17.26
CA GLU A 243 8.04 -2.03 18.70
C GLU A 243 6.77 -1.45 19.29
N SER A 244 5.75 -2.30 19.43
CA SER A 244 4.61 -2.03 20.29
C SER A 244 5.19 -1.73 21.66
N HIS A 245 5.30 -0.45 21.98
CA HIS A 245 5.67 0.00 23.31
C HIS A 245 4.52 -0.38 24.25
N THR A 246 4.52 -1.62 24.72
CA THR A 246 3.85 -2.03 25.94
C THR A 246 4.64 -1.42 27.10
N ARG A 247 4.13 -0.31 27.63
CA ARG A 247 4.39 0.11 29.01
C ARG A 247 3.11 -0.01 29.81
#